data_AF-A0A323UKK8-F1
#
_entry.id   AF-A0A323UKK8-F1
#
_cell.length_a   1.000
_cell.length_b   1.000
_cell.length_c   1.000
_cell.angle_alpha   90.00
_cell.angle_beta   90.00
_cell.angle_gamma   90.00
#
_symmetry.space_group_name_H-M   'P 1'
#
loop_
_entity.id
_entity.type
_entity.pdbx_description
1 polymer ?
#
loop_
_entity_poly.entity_id
_entity_poly.type
_entity_poly.pdbx_seq_one_letter_code
_entity_poly.pdbx_strand_id
1 'polypeptide(L)'
;MAATITGLLAIYFVLWWIVFFVTLPFGVRTHAESGGEGAVPGTDPGAPVATLLARKVLWTTLISAVIFAIALYAYHAGWLAIDRLARLMHVPL
;
A
#
# COMPACT_ATOMS: atom_id res chain seq x y z
N MET A 1 -12.46 -19.59 -13.86
CA MET A 1 -13.09 -18.58 -12.97
C MET A 1 -12.34 -18.44 -11.65
N ALA A 2 -12.17 -19.51 -10.85
CA ALA A 2 -11.44 -19.46 -9.58
C ALA A 2 -10.00 -18.92 -9.70
N ALA A 3 -9.20 -19.44 -10.64
CA ALA A 3 -7.81 -18.99 -10.84
C ALA A 3 -7.69 -17.49 -11.16
N THR A 4 -8.63 -16.92 -11.91
CA THR A 4 -8.66 -15.49 -12.25
C THR A 4 -8.96 -14.64 -11.02
N ILE A 5 -9.94 -15.05 -10.20
CA ILE A 5 -10.30 -14.36 -8.96
C ILE A 5 -9.15 -14.42 -7.96
N THR A 6 -8.55 -15.60 -7.78
CA THR A 6 -7.38 -15.78 -6.91
C THR A 6 -6.21 -14.91 -7.37
N GLY A 7 -5.94 -14.84 -8.68
CA GLY A 7 -4.88 -13.99 -9.23
C GLY A 7 -5.12 -12.50 -8.94
N LEU A 8 -6.35 -12.01 -9.16
CA LEU A 8 -6.72 -10.63 -8.86
C LEU A 8 -6.57 -10.31 -7.36
N LEU A 9 -7.00 -11.21 -6.48
CA LEU A 9 -6.84 -11.05 -5.03
C LEU A 9 -5.37 -11.07 -4.61
N ALA A 10 -4.54 -11.94 -5.20
CA ALA A 10 -3.11 -12.00 -4.91
C ALA A 10 -2.41 -10.69 -5.31
N ILE A 11 -2.70 -10.16 -6.50
CA ILE A 11 -2.16 -8.88 -6.97
C ILE A 11 -2.60 -7.75 -6.03
N TYR A 12 -3.89 -7.69 -5.68
CA TYR A 12 -4.40 -6.70 -4.75
C TYR A 12 -3.73 -6.79 -3.38
N PHE A 13 -3.54 -8.00 -2.84
CA PHE A 13 -2.91 -8.22 -1.53
C PHE A 13 -1.45 -7.77 -1.51
N VAL A 14 -0.67 -8.10 -2.54
CA VAL A 14 0.73 -7.64 -2.65
C VAL A 14 0.80 -6.13 -2.78
N LEU A 15 -0.05 -5.53 -3.63
CA LEU A 15 -0.14 -4.09 -3.79
C LEU A 15 -0.53 -3.40 -2.47
N TRP A 16 -1.53 -3.94 -1.77
CA TRP A 16 -1.97 -3.46 -0.47
C TRP A 16 -0.83 -3.48 0.55
N TRP A 17 -0.01 -4.53 0.58
CA TRP A 17 1.16 -4.61 1.46
C TRP A 17 2.22 -3.55 1.16
N ILE A 18 2.49 -3.29 -0.12
CA ILE A 18 3.44 -2.23 -0.51
C ILE A 18 2.92 -0.86 -0.05
N VAL A 19 1.63 -0.57 -0.29
CA VAL A 19 1.00 0.67 0.16
C VAL A 19 1.00 0.76 1.68
N PHE A 20 0.82 -0.36 2.40
CA PHE A 20 0.90 -0.39 3.85
C PHE A 20 2.25 0.12 4.33
N PHE A 21 3.35 -0.44 3.82
CA PHE A 21 4.69 0.01 4.18
C PHE A 21 4.97 1.48 3.81
N VAL A 22 4.46 1.93 2.65
CA VAL A 22 4.57 3.34 2.24
C VAL A 22 3.79 4.27 3.17
N THR A 23 2.68 3.82 3.74
CA THR A 23 1.83 4.66 4.61
C THR A 23 2.22 4.66 6.08
N LEU A 24 3.01 3.67 6.54
CA LEU A 24 3.49 3.59 7.92
C LEU A 24 4.17 4.86 8.48
N PRO A 25 5.07 5.56 7.75
CA PRO A 25 5.76 6.74 8.28
C PRO A 25 4.83 7.96 8.41
N PHE A 26 3.64 7.96 7.81
CA PHE A 26 2.75 9.09 7.88
C PHE A 26 2.04 9.19 9.24
N GLY A 27 2.04 10.40 9.80
CA GLY A 27 1.29 10.72 11.02
C GLY A 27 1.85 10.11 12.31
N VAL A 28 3.12 9.70 12.32
CA VAL A 28 3.81 9.31 13.55
C VAL A 28 4.20 10.58 14.31
N ARG A 29 3.71 10.71 15.55
CA ARG A 29 4.19 11.70 16.52
C ARG A 29 4.93 10.96 17.63
N THR A 30 6.12 11.44 17.97
CA THR A 30 6.99 10.81 18.98
C THR A 30 6.75 11.39 20.37
N HIS A 31 7.08 10.64 21.43
CA HIS A 31 6.98 11.13 22.81
C HIS A 31 7.85 12.36 23.10
N ALA A 32 8.97 12.50 22.38
CA ALA A 32 9.85 13.66 22.46
C ALA A 32 9.16 14.97 21.99
N GLU A 33 8.29 14.87 20.99
CA GLU A 33 7.54 16.02 20.44
C GLU A 33 6.28 16.36 21.26
N SER A 34 5.79 15.45 22.11
CA SER A 34 4.60 15.63 22.94
C SER A 34 4.90 16.02 24.39
N GLY A 35 6.09 16.54 24.68
CA GLY A 35 6.46 17.00 26.02
C GLY A 35 6.60 15.89 27.06
N GLY A 36 6.74 14.62 26.64
CA GLY A 36 6.87 13.48 27.56
C GLY A 36 5.58 12.98 28.21
N GLU A 37 4.40 13.51 27.82
CA GLU A 37 3.11 13.02 28.33
C GLU A 37 2.92 11.54 27.98
N GLY A 38 2.77 10.69 29.02
CA GLY A 38 2.55 9.25 28.89
C GLY A 38 3.81 8.40 28.70
N ALA A 39 5.02 8.97 28.75
CA ALA A 39 6.26 8.19 28.68
C ALA A 39 6.53 7.46 30.01
N VAL A 40 6.69 6.13 29.95
CA VAL A 40 7.06 5.30 31.11
C VAL A 40 8.61 5.29 31.21
N PRO A 41 9.22 5.23 32.41
CA PRO A 41 10.67 5.13 32.52
C PRO A 41 11.21 3.95 31.71
N GLY A 42 12.10 4.22 30.76
CA GLY A 42 12.65 3.22 29.82
C GLY A 42 12.00 3.17 28.44
N THR A 43 10.99 4.01 28.15
CA THR A 43 10.44 4.16 26.80
C THR A 43 11.45 4.84 25.86
N ASP A 44 11.65 4.26 24.68
CA ASP A 44 12.49 4.86 23.62
C ASP A 44 11.91 6.23 23.21
N PRO A 45 12.70 7.32 23.17
CA PRO A 45 12.25 8.64 22.75
C PRO A 45 11.58 8.68 21.37
N GLY A 46 11.94 7.74 20.49
CA GLY A 46 11.37 7.59 19.15
C GLY A 46 10.07 6.77 19.10
N ALA A 47 9.62 6.20 20.22
CA ALA A 47 8.38 5.44 20.26
C ALA A 47 7.17 6.36 19.97
N PRO A 48 6.20 5.93 19.13
CA PRO A 48 4.99 6.69 18.87
C PRO A 48 4.07 6.75 20.09
N VAL A 49 3.53 7.94 20.40
CA VAL A 49 2.61 8.16 21.53
C VAL A 49 1.29 7.39 21.38
N ALA A 50 0.81 7.27 20.14
CA ALA A 50 -0.34 6.47 19.77
C ALA A 50 -0.13 5.88 18.37
N THR A 51 -0.15 4.56 18.25
CA THR A 51 0.13 3.87 16.98
C THR A 51 -1.02 3.93 15.97
N LEU A 52 -2.23 4.36 16.37
CA LEU A 52 -3.44 4.55 15.54
C LEU A 52 -3.57 3.58 14.35
N LEU A 53 -3.28 2.29 14.60
CA LEU A 53 -3.09 1.29 13.54
C LEU A 53 -4.36 1.11 12.67
N ALA A 54 -5.54 1.19 13.28
CA ALA A 54 -6.81 1.08 12.57
C ALA A 54 -6.98 2.18 11.50
N ARG A 55 -6.56 3.41 11.82
CA ARG A 55 -6.59 4.53 10.87
C ARG A 55 -5.62 4.29 9.70
N LYS A 56 -4.42 3.76 9.99
CA LYS A 56 -3.42 3.44 8.96
C LYS A 56 -3.91 2.33 8.02
N VAL A 57 -4.53 1.29 8.56
CA VAL A 57 -5.13 0.19 7.78
C VAL A 57 -6.26 0.71 6.87
N LEU A 58 -7.10 1.61 7.37
CA LEU A 58 -8.18 2.22 6.58
C LEU A 58 -7.62 3.03 5.40
N TRP A 59 -6.65 3.91 5.66
CA TRP A 59 -6.00 4.70 4.61
C TRP A 59 -5.27 3.84 3.59
N THR A 60 -4.55 2.82 4.07
CA THR A 60 -3.89 1.84 3.19
C THR A 60 -4.89 1.21 2.24
N THR A 61 -6.00 0.72 2.77
CA THR A 61 -7.06 0.05 2.00
C THR A 61 -7.68 0.97 0.97
N LEU A 62 -7.94 2.23 1.33
CA LEU A 62 -8.51 3.21 0.41
C LEU A 62 -7.54 3.53 -0.73
N ILE A 63 -6.27 3.81 -0.40
CA ILE A 63 -5.23 4.15 -1.37
C ILE A 63 -4.97 2.96 -2.30
N SER A 64 -4.82 1.75 -1.75
CA SER A 64 -4.60 0.54 -2.54
C SER A 64 -5.79 0.22 -3.44
N ALA A 65 -7.02 0.43 -2.98
CA ALA A 65 -8.22 0.22 -3.79
C ALA A 65 -8.28 1.17 -4.98
N VAL A 66 -7.92 2.45 -4.79
CA VAL A 66 -7.85 3.43 -5.89
C VAL A 66 -6.79 3.03 -6.92
N ILE A 67 -5.58 2.70 -6.47
CA ILE A 67 -4.49 2.29 -7.38
C ILE A 67 -4.87 1.02 -8.14
N PHE A 68 -5.45 0.03 -7.45
CA PHE A 68 -5.89 -1.21 -8.07
C PHE A 68 -7.01 -0.99 -9.09
N ALA A 69 -7.99 -0.12 -8.80
CA ALA A 69 -9.04 0.23 -9.75
C ALA A 69 -8.48 0.91 -11.01
N ILE A 70 -7.50 1.81 -10.85
CA ILE A 70 -6.79 2.43 -11.98
C ILE A 70 -6.04 1.38 -12.81
N ALA A 71 -5.33 0.46 -12.14
CA ALA A 71 -4.60 -0.62 -12.81
C ALA A 71 -5.54 -1.57 -13.58
N LEU A 72 -6.70 -1.91 -13.00
CA LEU A 72 -7.73 -2.69 -13.68
C LEU A 72 -8.29 -1.96 -14.90
N TYR A 73 -8.58 -0.67 -14.77
CA TYR A 73 -9.03 0.14 -15.91
C TYR A 73 -7.99 0.17 -17.04
N ALA A 74 -6.71 0.40 -16.70
CA ALA A 74 -5.61 0.39 -17.66
C ALA A 74 -5.41 -0.98 -18.32
N TYR A 75 -5.64 -2.06 -17.59
CA TYR A 75 -5.63 -3.43 -18.12
C TYR A 75 -6.75 -3.64 -19.14
N HIS A 76 -7.98 -3.22 -18.82
CA HIS A 76 -9.11 -3.30 -19.74
C HIS A 76 -8.97 -2.39 -20.97
N ALA A 77 -8.31 -1.24 -20.82
CA ALA A 77 -7.96 -0.35 -21.93
C ALA A 77 -6.83 -0.90 -22.82
N GLY A 78 -6.25 -2.05 -22.47
CA GLY A 78 -5.18 -2.70 -23.20
C GLY A 78 -3.79 -2.06 -22.99
N TRP A 79 -3.65 -1.10 -22.09
CA TRP A 79 -2.37 -0.42 -21.84
C TRP A 79 -1.35 -1.33 -21.17
N LEU A 80 -1.83 -2.22 -20.30
CA LEU A 80 -1.04 -3.24 -19.61
C LEU A 80 -1.09 -4.61 -20.33
N ALA A 81 -1.54 -4.64 -21.58
CA ALA A 81 -1.60 -5.87 -22.35
C ALA A 81 -0.19 -6.29 -22.80
N ILE A 82 0.10 -7.59 -22.67
CA ILE A 82 1.43 -8.17 -22.94
C ILE A 82 1.85 -7.92 -24.39
N ASP A 83 0.91 -8.00 -25.32
CA ASP A 83 1.12 -7.75 -26.75
C ASP A 83 1.52 -6.29 -27.04
N ARG A 84 0.98 -5.33 -26.28
CA ARG A 84 1.36 -3.92 -26.38
C ARG A 84 2.76 -3.70 -25.81
N LEU A 85 3.05 -4.34 -24.68
CA LEU A 85 4.35 -4.25 -24.02
C LEU A 85 5.47 -4.86 -24.88
N ALA A 86 5.22 -6.01 -25.49
CA ALA A 86 6.22 -6.67 -26.33
C ALA A 86 6.45 -5.95 -27.67
N ARG A 87 5.38 -5.38 -28.27
CA ARG A 87 5.53 -4.49 -29.42
C ARG A 87 6.41 -3.28 -29.10
N LEU A 88 6.26 -2.70 -27.90
CA LEU A 88 7.12 -1.61 -27.44
C LEU A 88 8.59 -2.07 -27.26
N MET A 89 8.79 -3.28 -26.76
CA MET A 89 10.12 -3.86 -26.52
C MET A 89 10.76 -4.52 -27.76
N HIS A 90 10.13 -4.43 -28.94
CA HIS A 90 10.58 -5.09 -30.18
C HIS A 90 10.82 -6.60 -30.02
N VAL A 91 10.11 -7.24 -29.09
CA VAL A 91 10.18 -8.69 -28.90
C VAL A 91 9.22 -9.33 -29.89
N PRO A 92 9.66 -10.29 -30.71
CA PRO A 92 8.74 -11.08 -31.51
C PRO A 92 7.92 -11.97 -30.56
N LEU A 93 6.64 -11.67 -30.39
CA LEU A 93 5.65 -12.55 -29.77
C LEU A 93 4.83 -13.28 -30.84
#